data_AF-A0A972MES0-F1
#
_entry.id   AF-A0A972MES0-F1
#
_cell.length_a   1.000
_cell.length_b   1.000
_cell.length_c   1.000
_cell.angle_alpha   90.00
_cell.angle_beta   90.00
_cell.angle_gamma   90.00
#
_symmetry.space_group_name_H-M   'P 1'
#
loop_
_entity.id
_entity.type
_entity.pdbx_description
1 polymer ?
#
loop_
_entity_poly.entity_id
_entity_poly.type
_entity_poly.pdbx_seq_one_letter_code
_entity_poly.pdbx_strand_id
1 'polypeptide(L)'
;MKQLKIILTLILIISFSINSCKNDDDDELFNSKSEWLELFFNEVKNYDDIYAISYWHEDFDDTQLKVNSSEASLNTFKNLINSDDYISSCKFENNKLIPIENKKYFASFPDFCGEEDCVSEKIITDYETLIGKEIAWAYFSNNWNDTIVFPYDEVQAIINTDKTPFIRMMPRSEFEEGRIDPIWNLNDIISGKHDEALTNWFEEAKNTNQNLLVEFGTEVNGFWFSWNATYYGKGETTNYGDTSYPDGAEIFRDAYRHIINLSKQVGANNLTWFFHFDVNNDPEEDWNNAKLYYPGDDYIDWLGVSIYGPMTKDEDFNEYYPADLIDKAYNKFQEISKNKPYAILEFGVTEL
;
A
#
# COMPACT_ATOMS: atom_id res chain seq x y z
N MET A 1 -72.55 -11.04 -43.85
CA MET A 1 -72.19 -11.73 -45.10
C MET A 1 -70.78 -11.34 -45.49
N LYS A 2 -69.97 -12.32 -45.92
CA LYS A 2 -68.51 -12.30 -46.23
C LYS A 2 -67.61 -12.30 -44.99
N GLN A 3 -66.54 -13.07 -44.89
CA GLN A 3 -66.13 -14.33 -45.52
C GLN A 3 -64.94 -14.84 -44.69
N LEU A 4 -64.82 -16.16 -44.62
CA LEU A 4 -63.79 -17.00 -44.00
C LEU A 4 -62.34 -16.61 -44.32
N LYS A 5 -61.41 -16.73 -43.36
CA LYS A 5 -60.02 -17.17 -43.60
C LYS A 5 -59.40 -17.86 -42.36
N ILE A 6 -59.32 -19.18 -42.51
CA ILE A 6 -58.38 -20.18 -42.00
C ILE A 6 -57.18 -19.62 -41.20
N ILE A 7 -56.97 -20.11 -39.98
CA ILE A 7 -55.68 -20.06 -39.29
C ILE A 7 -55.22 -21.50 -39.03
N LEU A 8 -54.05 -21.81 -39.61
CA LEU A 8 -53.27 -23.03 -39.43
C LEU A 8 -52.83 -23.15 -37.96
N THR A 9 -53.06 -24.30 -37.35
CA THR A 9 -52.41 -24.69 -36.10
C THR A 9 -50.99 -25.18 -36.42
N LEU A 10 -49.98 -24.36 -36.15
CA LEU A 10 -48.58 -24.79 -36.13
C LEU A 10 -48.24 -25.24 -34.71
N ILE A 11 -47.95 -26.53 -34.54
CA ILE A 11 -47.38 -27.09 -33.32
C ILE A 11 -45.93 -26.63 -33.25
N LEU A 12 -45.63 -25.69 -32.35
CA LEU A 12 -44.25 -25.30 -32.05
C LEU A 12 -43.76 -26.21 -30.92
N ILE A 13 -42.81 -27.08 -31.27
CA ILE A 13 -42.05 -27.92 -30.36
C ILE A 13 -41.21 -26.98 -29.47
N ILE A 14 -41.53 -26.94 -28.18
CA ILE A 14 -40.69 -26.26 -27.18
C ILE A 14 -39.46 -27.14 -27.00
N SER A 15 -38.34 -26.75 -27.60
CA SER A 15 -37.03 -27.27 -27.25
C SER A 15 -36.70 -26.78 -25.84
N PHE A 16 -36.92 -27.63 -24.85
CA PHE A 16 -36.23 -27.51 -23.57
C PHE A 16 -34.74 -27.69 -23.84
N SER A 17 -34.04 -26.56 -23.98
CA SER A 17 -32.60 -26.54 -23.77
C SER A 17 -32.44 -26.85 -22.28
N ILE A 18 -31.90 -28.03 -21.99
CA ILE A 18 -31.40 -28.37 -20.67
C ILE A 18 -30.24 -27.40 -20.45
N ASN A 19 -30.53 -26.23 -19.89
CA ASN A 19 -29.52 -25.51 -19.12
C ASN A 19 -29.13 -26.49 -18.03
N SER A 20 -27.96 -27.09 -18.19
CA SER A 20 -27.17 -27.58 -17.09
C SER A 20 -27.20 -26.47 -16.04
N CYS A 21 -27.95 -26.68 -14.97
CA CYS A 21 -27.65 -26.00 -13.72
C CYS A 21 -26.17 -26.26 -13.51
N LYS A 22 -25.33 -25.22 -13.61
CA LYS A 22 -24.10 -25.23 -12.84
C LYS A 22 -24.58 -25.40 -11.42
N ASN A 23 -24.15 -26.49 -10.80
CA ASN A 23 -24.24 -26.59 -9.36
C ASN A 23 -23.54 -25.35 -8.80
N ASP A 24 -24.06 -24.82 -7.70
CA ASP A 24 -23.28 -24.01 -6.78
C ASP A 24 -22.18 -24.93 -6.24
N ASP A 25 -21.12 -25.12 -7.04
CA ASP A 25 -19.97 -25.95 -6.75
C ASP A 25 -19.03 -25.11 -5.88
N ASP A 26 -18.86 -25.51 -4.61
CA ASP A 26 -17.78 -25.18 -3.68
C ASP A 26 -16.96 -23.94 -4.07
N ASP A 27 -17.33 -22.75 -3.55
CA ASP A 27 -16.43 -21.59 -3.57
C ASP A 27 -15.08 -22.06 -3.00
N GLU A 28 -14.00 -21.91 -3.77
CA GLU A 28 -12.63 -22.28 -3.37
C GLU A 28 -12.21 -21.40 -2.18
N LEU A 29 -12.69 -21.76 -1.00
CA LEU A 29 -12.37 -21.10 0.25
C LEU A 29 -11.02 -21.59 0.75
N PHE A 30 -10.13 -20.66 1.05
CA PHE A 30 -8.95 -20.96 1.84
C PHE A 30 -9.34 -21.16 3.31
N ASN A 31 -8.76 -22.16 3.98
CA ASN A 31 -9.15 -22.60 5.31
C ASN A 31 -8.05 -22.40 6.35
N SER A 32 -6.93 -21.79 5.96
CA SER A 32 -5.84 -21.44 6.88
C SER A 32 -5.03 -20.26 6.35
N LYS A 33 -4.29 -19.61 7.26
CA LYS A 33 -3.24 -18.65 6.90
C LYS A 33 -2.24 -19.23 5.90
N SER A 34 -1.82 -20.49 6.10
CA SER A 34 -0.87 -21.15 5.20
C SER A 34 -1.40 -21.24 3.77
N GLU A 35 -2.66 -21.62 3.61
CA GLU A 35 -3.30 -21.72 2.29
C GLU A 35 -3.45 -20.34 1.63
N TRP A 36 -3.87 -19.32 2.40
CA TRP A 36 -3.95 -17.95 1.88
C TRP A 36 -2.57 -17.44 1.40
N LEU A 37 -1.51 -17.69 2.17
CA LEU A 37 -0.14 -17.33 1.78
C LEU A 37 0.30 -18.06 0.51
N GLU A 38 0.02 -19.37 0.39
CA GLU A 38 0.35 -20.13 -0.82
C GLU A 38 -0.36 -19.56 -2.06
N LEU A 39 -1.66 -19.25 -1.94
CA LEU A 39 -2.44 -18.63 -3.01
C LEU A 39 -1.89 -17.24 -3.38
N PHE A 40 -1.60 -16.39 -2.40
CA PHE A 40 -1.02 -15.07 -2.61
C PHE A 40 0.32 -15.14 -3.35
N PHE A 41 1.25 -15.97 -2.87
CA PHE A 41 2.58 -16.11 -3.47
C PHE A 41 2.55 -16.79 -4.83
N ASN A 42 1.56 -17.65 -5.09
CA ASN A 42 1.34 -18.23 -6.41
C ASN A 42 0.83 -17.18 -7.40
N GLU A 43 -0.12 -16.33 -6.95
CA GLU A 43 -0.74 -15.34 -7.80
C GLU A 43 0.18 -14.17 -8.15
N VAL A 44 0.89 -13.60 -7.18
CA VAL A 44 1.71 -12.40 -7.40
C VAL A 44 2.81 -12.61 -8.46
N LYS A 45 3.18 -13.87 -8.73
CA LYS A 45 4.14 -14.25 -9.77
C LYS A 45 3.63 -13.99 -11.18
N ASN A 46 2.32 -13.86 -11.38
CA ASN A 46 1.69 -13.60 -12.67
C ASN A 46 1.83 -12.13 -13.11
N TYR A 47 2.32 -11.25 -12.23
CA TYR A 47 2.43 -9.80 -12.47
C TYR A 47 3.90 -9.39 -12.52
N ASP A 48 4.41 -9.22 -13.73
CA ASP A 48 5.81 -8.86 -13.98
C ASP A 48 6.14 -7.43 -13.52
N ASP A 49 5.15 -6.53 -13.52
CA ASP A 49 5.31 -5.13 -13.13
C ASP A 49 5.19 -4.89 -11.61
N ILE A 50 4.87 -5.93 -10.84
CA ILE A 50 5.00 -5.92 -9.37
C ILE A 50 6.42 -6.37 -9.03
N TYR A 51 7.24 -5.45 -8.56
CA TYR A 51 8.67 -5.64 -8.29
C TYR A 51 9.01 -5.71 -6.80
N ALA A 52 8.04 -5.60 -5.91
CA ALA A 52 8.27 -5.77 -4.48
C ALA A 52 7.02 -6.23 -3.73
N ILE A 53 7.25 -6.99 -2.66
CA ILE A 53 6.25 -7.36 -1.67
C ILE A 53 6.82 -7.13 -0.27
N SER A 54 6.00 -6.65 0.66
CA SER A 54 6.41 -6.42 2.04
C SER A 54 5.36 -6.92 3.02
N TYR A 55 5.74 -7.93 3.81
CA TYR A 55 4.84 -8.54 4.78
C TYR A 55 4.66 -7.66 6.02
N TRP A 56 3.43 -7.47 6.47
CA TRP A 56 3.10 -6.76 7.70
C TRP A 56 3.14 -7.72 8.89
N HIS A 57 4.30 -7.84 9.56
CA HIS A 57 4.48 -8.72 10.71
C HIS A 57 4.20 -7.95 12.00
N GLU A 58 3.04 -8.15 12.59
CA GLU A 58 2.68 -7.61 13.91
C GLU A 58 1.56 -8.42 14.57
N ASP A 59 1.27 -8.10 15.82
CA ASP A 59 0.17 -8.68 16.59
C ASP A 59 -0.40 -7.62 17.55
N PHE A 60 -0.45 -6.37 17.07
CA PHE A 60 -1.17 -5.30 17.72
C PHE A 60 -2.64 -5.69 17.73
N ASP A 61 -3.33 -5.39 18.83
CA ASP A 61 -4.77 -5.65 18.98
C ASP A 61 -5.22 -7.11 18.71
N ASP A 62 -4.33 -8.10 18.91
CA ASP A 62 -4.61 -9.54 18.72
C ASP A 62 -5.02 -9.90 17.29
N THR A 63 -4.49 -9.18 16.30
CA THR A 63 -4.71 -9.43 14.85
C THR A 63 -4.17 -10.78 14.41
N GLN A 64 -3.25 -11.38 15.16
CA GLN A 64 -2.55 -12.61 14.82
C GLN A 64 -1.81 -12.52 13.48
N LEU A 65 -1.38 -11.35 12.99
CA LEU A 65 -0.71 -11.25 11.68
C LEU A 65 0.71 -11.81 11.68
N LYS A 66 1.35 -11.99 12.83
CA LYS A 66 2.69 -12.58 12.93
C LYS A 66 2.80 -13.88 12.14
N VAL A 67 3.90 -14.02 11.39
CA VAL A 67 4.21 -15.25 10.62
C VAL A 67 4.39 -16.47 11.53
N ASN A 68 4.72 -16.26 12.80
CA ASN A 68 4.85 -17.30 13.82
C ASN A 68 3.63 -17.40 14.76
N SER A 69 2.45 -16.94 14.32
CA SER A 69 1.16 -17.21 14.97
C SER A 69 0.88 -18.73 15.10
N SER A 70 1.41 -19.53 14.17
CA SER A 70 1.45 -20.99 14.28
C SER A 70 2.72 -21.58 13.63
N GLU A 71 3.08 -22.81 14.00
CA GLU A 71 4.22 -23.53 13.39
C GLU A 71 3.98 -23.80 11.90
N ALA A 72 2.73 -24.09 11.51
CA ALA A 72 2.36 -24.29 10.12
C ALA A 72 2.57 -23.02 9.30
N SER A 73 2.03 -21.88 9.75
CA SER A 73 2.18 -20.58 9.09
C SER A 73 3.64 -20.17 8.94
N LEU A 74 4.46 -20.35 9.98
CA LEU A 74 5.89 -20.03 9.91
C LEU A 74 6.59 -20.89 8.86
N ASN A 75 6.38 -22.21 8.88
CA ASN A 75 7.03 -23.11 7.93
C ASN A 75 6.61 -22.81 6.49
N THR A 76 5.32 -22.56 6.26
CA THR A 76 4.79 -22.17 4.94
C THR A 76 5.42 -20.88 4.46
N PHE A 77 5.41 -19.83 5.27
CA PHE A 77 5.99 -18.54 4.92
C PHE A 77 7.49 -18.66 4.57
N LYS A 78 8.27 -19.38 5.39
CA LYS A 78 9.70 -19.63 5.15
C LYS A 78 9.96 -20.34 3.82
N ASN A 79 9.12 -21.32 3.46
CA ASN A 79 9.24 -22.03 2.20
C ASN A 79 8.96 -21.11 1.00
N LEU A 80 7.92 -20.25 1.10
CA LEU A 80 7.50 -19.36 0.02
C LEU A 80 8.52 -18.26 -0.29
N ILE A 81 9.08 -17.63 0.75
CA ILE A 81 10.06 -16.53 0.58
C ILE A 81 11.44 -17.01 0.12
N ASN A 82 11.76 -18.30 0.29
CA ASN A 82 13.06 -18.87 -0.07
C ASN A 82 13.22 -19.15 -1.58
N SER A 83 12.28 -18.70 -2.42
CA SER A 83 12.46 -18.68 -3.88
C SER A 83 13.56 -17.70 -4.30
N ASP A 84 14.30 -18.03 -5.35
CA ASP A 84 15.27 -17.14 -6.01
C ASP A 84 14.61 -15.91 -6.64
N ASP A 85 13.28 -15.91 -6.79
CA ASP A 85 12.50 -14.77 -7.28
C ASP A 85 12.52 -13.60 -6.29
N TYR A 86 12.71 -13.88 -4.99
CA TYR A 86 12.67 -12.90 -3.92
C TYR A 86 14.08 -12.49 -3.49
N ILE A 87 14.45 -11.23 -3.77
CA ILE A 87 15.77 -10.68 -3.47
C ILE A 87 15.74 -9.75 -2.25
N SER A 88 16.80 -9.80 -1.46
CA SER A 88 16.92 -9.09 -0.17
C SER A 88 17.85 -7.89 -0.22
N SER A 89 18.29 -7.45 -1.40
CA SER A 89 19.19 -6.31 -1.53
C SER A 89 18.70 -5.38 -2.62
N CYS A 90 18.33 -4.16 -2.22
CA CYS A 90 17.92 -3.11 -3.14
C CYS A 90 19.02 -2.78 -4.16
N LYS A 91 18.61 -2.52 -5.41
CA LYS A 91 19.49 -2.00 -6.47
C LYS A 91 19.10 -0.57 -6.78
N PHE A 92 20.12 0.26 -6.91
CA PHE A 92 19.96 1.69 -7.18
C PHE A 92 20.74 2.08 -8.43
N GLU A 93 20.12 2.92 -9.25
CA GLU A 93 20.78 3.62 -10.37
C GLU A 93 20.51 5.11 -10.22
N ASN A 94 21.56 5.94 -10.31
CA ASN A 94 21.45 7.38 -10.05
C ASN A 94 20.75 7.72 -8.72
N ASN A 95 21.02 6.91 -7.68
CA ASN A 95 20.44 6.98 -6.34
C ASN A 95 18.92 6.72 -6.25
N LYS A 96 18.32 6.14 -7.30
CA LYS A 96 16.91 5.74 -7.33
C LYS A 96 16.77 4.22 -7.32
N LEU A 97 15.84 3.70 -6.53
CA LEU A 97 15.51 2.27 -6.53
C LEU A 97 15.01 1.88 -7.93
N ILE A 98 15.59 0.84 -8.50
CA ILE A 98 15.20 0.33 -9.81
C ILE A 98 14.51 -1.03 -9.72
N PRO A 99 13.53 -1.31 -10.59
CA PRO A 99 13.00 -2.65 -10.76
C PRO A 99 14.08 -3.59 -11.31
N ILE A 100 14.00 -4.87 -10.95
CA ILE A 100 14.88 -5.91 -11.48
C ILE A 100 14.01 -6.93 -12.20
N GLU A 101 14.28 -7.12 -13.50
CA GLU A 101 13.52 -8.03 -14.35
C GLU A 101 13.44 -9.44 -13.75
N ASN A 102 12.24 -10.02 -13.71
CA ASN A 102 11.96 -11.34 -13.14
C ASN A 102 12.35 -11.49 -11.66
N LYS A 103 12.48 -10.40 -10.90
CA LYS A 103 12.76 -10.41 -9.46
C LYS A 103 11.80 -9.50 -8.72
N LYS A 104 11.55 -9.85 -7.46
CA LYS A 104 10.76 -9.07 -6.51
C LYS A 104 11.61 -8.80 -5.27
N TYR A 105 11.73 -7.53 -4.85
CA TYR A 105 12.28 -7.22 -3.53
C TYR A 105 11.35 -7.79 -2.47
N PHE A 106 11.91 -8.57 -1.54
CA PHE A 106 11.17 -9.05 -0.39
C PHE A 106 11.53 -8.20 0.82
N ALA A 107 10.53 -7.59 1.44
CA ALA A 107 10.66 -6.75 2.61
C ALA A 107 9.65 -7.15 3.70
N SER A 108 9.72 -6.50 4.85
CA SER A 108 8.71 -6.66 5.91
C SER A 108 8.75 -5.48 6.89
N PHE A 109 7.60 -5.17 7.47
CA PHE A 109 7.53 -4.51 8.78
C PHE A 109 7.77 -5.56 9.86
N PRO A 110 8.84 -5.48 10.68
CA PRO A 110 9.25 -6.56 11.58
C PRO A 110 8.72 -6.43 13.02
N ASP A 111 7.56 -5.82 13.25
CA ASP A 111 6.97 -5.58 14.58
C ASP A 111 7.81 -4.65 15.48
N PHE A 112 8.05 -3.41 15.04
CA PHE A 112 8.81 -2.43 15.85
C PHE A 112 8.07 -2.04 17.13
N CYS A 113 6.88 -1.45 16.98
CA CYS A 113 5.88 -1.16 18.01
C CYS A 113 4.60 -0.64 17.34
N GLY A 114 3.53 -0.40 18.12
CA GLY A 114 2.23 0.01 17.58
C GLY A 114 2.25 1.37 16.88
N GLU A 115 3.08 2.31 17.33
CA GLU A 115 3.31 3.59 16.67
C GLU A 115 4.29 3.49 15.49
N GLU A 116 4.89 2.31 15.31
CA GLU A 116 5.77 1.92 14.20
C GLU A 116 7.07 2.74 14.11
N ASP A 117 7.43 3.47 15.16
CA ASP A 117 8.60 4.35 15.22
C ASP A 117 9.71 3.84 16.16
N CYS A 118 9.48 2.73 16.87
CA CYS A 118 10.45 2.10 17.78
C CYS A 118 11.49 1.23 17.04
N VAL A 119 12.17 1.80 16.05
CA VAL A 119 13.09 1.05 15.17
C VAL A 119 14.30 0.52 15.94
N SER A 120 14.64 -0.74 15.72
CA SER A 120 15.72 -1.42 16.43
C SER A 120 16.45 -2.44 15.56
N GLU A 121 17.79 -2.37 15.57
CA GLU A 121 18.66 -3.38 14.96
C GLU A 121 18.33 -4.80 15.45
N LYS A 122 18.02 -4.92 16.75
CA LYS A 122 17.71 -6.22 17.35
C LYS A 122 16.40 -6.80 16.79
N ILE A 123 15.37 -5.97 16.62
CA ILE A 123 14.08 -6.41 16.10
C ILE A 123 14.24 -6.91 14.65
N ILE A 124 14.98 -6.17 13.82
CA ILE A 124 15.28 -6.58 12.44
C ILE A 124 16.02 -7.92 12.43
N THR A 125 17.13 -8.03 13.17
CA THR A 125 17.96 -9.26 13.19
C THR A 125 17.24 -10.48 13.78
N ASP A 126 16.41 -10.30 14.82
CA ASP A 126 15.57 -11.36 15.37
C ASP A 126 14.53 -11.84 14.34
N TYR A 127 13.88 -10.91 13.64
CA TYR A 127 12.91 -11.22 12.60
C TYR A 127 13.54 -12.01 11.45
N GLU A 128 14.68 -11.56 10.93
CA GLU A 128 15.42 -12.28 9.87
C GLU A 128 15.86 -13.67 10.31
N THR A 129 16.26 -13.80 11.59
CA THR A 129 16.60 -15.11 12.19
C THR A 129 15.38 -16.02 12.23
N LEU A 130 14.21 -15.49 12.60
CA LEU A 130 12.94 -16.23 12.67
C LEU A 130 12.57 -16.80 11.29
N ILE A 131 12.53 -15.95 10.27
CA ILE A 131 12.13 -16.33 8.91
C ILE A 131 13.26 -17.00 8.11
N GLY A 132 14.51 -16.90 8.58
CA GLY A 132 15.67 -17.50 7.91
C GLY A 132 15.99 -16.88 6.55
N LYS A 133 15.62 -15.61 6.34
CA LYS A 133 15.88 -14.84 5.12
C LYS A 133 16.06 -13.37 5.49
N GLU A 134 16.92 -12.68 4.74
CA GLU A 134 17.06 -11.24 4.88
C GLU A 134 15.91 -10.47 4.19
N ILE A 135 15.58 -9.28 4.69
CA ILE A 135 14.65 -8.32 4.07
C ILE A 135 15.43 -7.24 3.29
N ALA A 136 14.85 -6.71 2.21
CA ALA A 136 15.46 -5.66 1.38
C ALA A 136 15.39 -4.28 2.03
N TRP A 137 14.26 -3.99 2.65
CA TRP A 137 14.02 -2.80 3.45
C TRP A 137 13.14 -3.15 4.65
N ALA A 138 13.19 -2.27 5.64
CA ALA A 138 12.19 -2.15 6.69
C ALA A 138 11.60 -0.75 6.58
N TYR A 139 10.27 -0.61 6.49
CA TYR A 139 9.66 0.69 6.71
C TYR A 139 9.24 0.89 8.15
N PHE A 140 9.14 2.16 8.52
CA PHE A 140 8.74 2.64 9.83
C PHE A 140 8.06 4.00 9.68
N SER A 141 7.32 4.40 10.71
CA SER A 141 6.63 5.70 10.73
C SER A 141 7.54 6.79 11.29
N ASN A 142 7.68 7.88 10.56
CA ASN A 142 8.18 9.14 11.12
C ASN A 142 6.97 10.00 11.49
N ASN A 143 6.37 9.68 12.65
CA ASN A 143 5.32 10.49 13.27
C ASN A 143 5.92 11.85 13.67
N TRP A 144 5.36 12.95 13.18
CA TRP A 144 5.91 14.29 13.45
C TRP A 144 5.70 14.75 14.89
N ASN A 145 4.69 14.24 15.61
CA ASN A 145 4.43 14.57 17.01
C ASN A 145 4.45 16.11 17.22
N ASP A 146 5.38 16.63 18.02
CA ASP A 146 5.55 18.06 18.26
C ASP A 146 6.45 18.79 17.24
N THR A 147 7.23 18.07 16.41
CA THR A 147 8.19 18.68 15.48
C THR A 147 8.56 17.79 14.28
N ILE A 148 8.69 18.40 13.11
CA ILE A 148 9.22 17.73 11.90
C ILE A 148 10.73 17.62 12.02
N VAL A 149 11.24 16.40 12.24
CA VAL A 149 12.67 16.10 12.37
C VAL A 149 13.00 14.83 11.61
N PHE A 150 14.17 14.81 10.97
CA PHE A 150 14.64 13.62 10.27
C PHE A 150 14.92 12.49 11.28
N PRO A 151 14.38 11.28 11.08
CA PRO A 151 14.51 10.16 12.02
C PRO A 151 15.90 9.51 11.90
N TYR A 152 16.95 10.22 12.33
CA TYR A 152 18.33 9.82 12.10
C TYR A 152 18.66 8.49 12.79
N ASP A 153 18.23 8.30 14.03
CA ASP A 153 18.56 7.12 14.83
C ASP A 153 17.90 5.86 14.27
N GLU A 154 16.64 5.96 13.84
CA GLU A 154 15.88 4.89 13.18
C GLU A 154 16.51 4.53 11.83
N VAL A 155 16.89 5.54 11.04
CA VAL A 155 17.59 5.36 9.76
C VAL A 155 18.93 4.66 9.97
N GLN A 156 19.72 5.07 10.98
CA GLN A 156 20.99 4.42 11.29
C GLN A 156 20.79 2.98 11.77
N ALA A 157 19.78 2.70 12.59
CA ALA A 157 19.49 1.34 13.04
C ALA A 157 19.21 0.40 11.85
N ILE A 158 18.46 0.86 10.84
CA ILE A 158 18.21 0.04 9.64
C ILE A 158 19.49 -0.12 8.80
N ILE A 159 20.26 0.96 8.60
CA ILE A 159 21.53 0.90 7.84
C ILE A 159 22.53 -0.04 8.51
N ASN A 160 22.63 -0.05 9.84
CA ASN A 160 23.55 -0.92 10.58
C ASN A 160 23.23 -2.41 10.45
N THR A 161 22.04 -2.75 9.94
CA THR A 161 21.63 -4.12 9.58
C THR A 161 21.75 -4.43 8.08
N ASP A 162 22.48 -3.58 7.34
CA ASP A 162 22.69 -3.63 5.89
C ASP A 162 21.39 -3.53 5.07
N LYS A 163 20.35 -2.90 5.63
CA LYS A 163 19.03 -2.77 4.99
C LYS A 163 18.80 -1.36 4.47
N THR A 164 17.87 -1.23 3.53
CA THR A 164 17.44 0.09 3.04
C THR A 164 16.37 0.65 3.98
N PRO A 165 16.52 1.87 4.53
CA PRO A 165 15.45 2.54 5.27
C PRO A 165 14.32 2.96 4.34
N PHE A 166 13.08 2.66 4.75
CA PHE A 166 11.88 3.17 4.11
C PHE A 166 11.11 4.03 5.11
N ILE A 167 11.07 5.34 4.88
CA ILE A 167 10.53 6.31 5.84
C ILE A 167 9.12 6.71 5.43
N ARG A 168 8.12 6.45 6.27
CA ARG A 168 6.77 6.98 6.09
C ARG A 168 6.66 8.34 6.76
N MET A 169 6.59 9.42 6.00
CA MET A 169 6.38 10.76 6.55
C MET A 169 4.90 10.91 6.94
N MET A 170 4.63 10.82 8.25
CA MET A 170 3.28 10.83 8.81
C MET A 170 3.01 12.22 9.42
N PRO A 171 2.22 13.11 8.77
CA PRO A 171 1.89 14.44 9.29
C PRO A 171 0.88 14.35 10.44
N ARG A 172 1.33 13.73 11.54
CA ARG A 172 0.55 13.33 12.70
C ARG A 172 1.18 13.96 13.95
N SER A 173 0.43 14.80 14.64
CA SER A 173 0.80 15.38 15.93
C SER A 173 0.28 14.56 17.11
N GLU A 174 -0.76 13.78 16.84
CA GLU A 174 -1.47 12.92 17.78
C GLU A 174 -2.17 11.79 17.03
N PHE A 175 -2.55 10.73 17.73
CA PHE A 175 -3.15 9.53 17.12
C PHE A 175 -4.70 9.57 17.09
N GLU A 176 -5.31 10.73 17.34
CA GLU A 176 -6.77 10.85 17.28
C GLU A 176 -7.25 10.88 15.82
N GLU A 177 -8.05 9.89 15.45
CA GLU A 177 -8.64 9.75 14.12
C GLU A 177 -9.90 10.60 13.96
N GLY A 178 -10.51 10.59 12.77
CA GLY A 178 -11.80 11.24 12.57
C GLY A 178 -11.72 12.75 12.30
N ARG A 179 -10.51 13.32 12.21
CA ARG A 179 -10.30 14.77 12.10
C ARG A 179 -9.05 15.17 11.32
N ILE A 180 -9.01 16.44 10.93
CA ILE A 180 -7.80 17.13 10.49
C ILE A 180 -6.81 17.18 11.66
N ASP A 181 -5.53 16.95 11.38
CA ASP A 181 -4.47 17.12 12.37
C ASP A 181 -4.40 18.59 12.84
N PRO A 182 -4.39 18.85 14.16
CA PRO A 182 -4.43 20.22 14.67
C PRO A 182 -3.17 21.04 14.39
N ILE A 183 -2.03 20.40 14.08
CA ILE A 183 -0.75 21.07 13.87
C ILE A 183 -0.28 20.93 12.42
N TRP A 184 -0.30 19.72 11.86
CA TRP A 184 0.31 19.34 10.58
C TRP A 184 -0.72 19.19 9.45
N ASN A 185 -1.73 20.05 9.42
CA ASN A 185 -2.74 20.01 8.37
C ASN A 185 -2.17 20.36 6.98
N LEU A 186 -2.78 19.81 5.93
CA LEU A 186 -2.27 19.92 4.57
C LEU A 186 -2.28 21.36 4.03
N ASN A 187 -3.24 22.20 4.45
CA ASN A 187 -3.30 23.61 4.03
C ASN A 187 -2.08 24.39 4.54
N ASP A 188 -1.69 24.16 5.80
CA ASP A 188 -0.51 24.79 6.39
C ASP A 188 0.77 24.31 5.69
N ILE A 189 0.88 23.01 5.35
CA ILE A 189 1.98 22.45 4.55
C ILE A 189 2.06 23.16 3.19
N ILE A 190 0.96 23.23 2.43
CA ILE A 190 0.90 23.87 1.10
C ILE A 190 1.25 25.36 1.16
N SER A 191 0.83 26.05 2.22
CA SER A 191 1.09 27.48 2.40
C SER A 191 2.55 27.82 2.68
N GLY A 192 3.37 26.81 2.94
CA GLY A 192 4.79 26.93 3.26
C GLY A 192 5.10 27.19 4.73
N LYS A 193 4.11 27.07 5.62
CA LYS A 193 4.27 27.34 7.06
C LYS A 193 5.33 26.47 7.72
N HIS A 194 5.57 25.28 7.17
CA HIS A 194 6.50 24.27 7.71
C HIS A 194 7.76 24.08 6.84
N ASP A 195 7.98 24.95 5.84
CA ASP A 195 9.05 24.77 4.85
C ASP A 195 10.44 24.77 5.46
N GLU A 196 10.68 25.57 6.49
CA GLU A 196 11.99 25.58 7.19
C GLU A 196 12.28 24.21 7.81
N ALA A 197 11.30 23.62 8.52
CA ALA A 197 11.47 22.32 9.16
C ALA A 197 11.60 21.18 8.14
N LEU A 198 10.79 21.19 7.08
CA LEU A 198 10.89 20.24 5.98
C LEU A 198 12.22 20.37 5.21
N THR A 199 12.70 21.60 5.00
CA THR A 199 14.00 21.85 4.37
C THR A 199 15.13 21.24 5.20
N ASN A 200 15.13 21.45 6.52
CA ASN A 200 16.10 20.84 7.43
C ASN A 200 16.02 19.31 7.40
N TRP A 201 14.80 18.74 7.39
CA TRP A 201 14.58 17.30 7.24
C TRP A 201 15.27 16.76 5.99
N PHE A 202 15.12 17.44 4.84
CA PHE A 202 15.75 17.02 3.59
C PHE A 202 17.26 17.25 3.55
N GLU A 203 17.77 18.28 4.21
CA GLU A 203 19.21 18.48 4.37
C GLU A 203 19.83 17.32 5.15
N GLU A 204 19.20 16.91 6.25
CA GLU A 204 19.64 15.75 7.04
C GLU A 204 19.54 14.45 6.25
N ALA A 205 18.42 14.21 5.57
CA ALA A 205 18.23 13.03 4.72
C ALA A 205 19.31 12.93 3.63
N LYS A 206 19.66 14.05 2.99
CA LYS A 206 20.77 14.14 2.03
C LYS A 206 22.13 13.84 2.67
N ASN A 207 22.36 14.36 3.87
CA ASN A 207 23.64 14.22 4.58
C ASN A 207 23.91 12.79 5.08
N THR A 208 22.92 11.90 5.10
CA THR A 208 23.14 10.47 5.33
C THR A 208 24.07 9.84 4.29
N ASN A 209 24.10 10.38 3.06
CA ASN A 209 24.78 9.79 1.90
C ASN A 209 24.38 8.33 1.61
N GLN A 210 23.18 7.92 2.05
CA GLN A 210 22.58 6.62 1.77
C GLN A 210 21.37 6.79 0.86
N ASN A 211 21.03 5.76 0.09
CA ASN A 211 19.77 5.74 -0.64
C ASN A 211 18.63 5.42 0.34
N LEU A 212 17.58 6.21 0.32
CA LEU A 212 16.42 6.10 1.20
C LEU A 212 15.16 5.92 0.35
N LEU A 213 14.22 5.10 0.84
CA LEU A 213 12.86 5.05 0.30
C LEU A 213 11.99 5.94 1.18
N VAL A 214 11.09 6.72 0.58
CA VAL A 214 10.27 7.69 1.31
C VAL A 214 8.87 7.72 0.70
N GLU A 215 7.87 7.86 1.57
CA GLU A 215 6.53 8.26 1.18
C GLU A 215 6.00 9.37 2.08
N PHE A 216 4.91 10.00 1.65
CA PHE A 216 4.16 10.96 2.45
C PHE A 216 2.68 10.60 2.41
N GLY A 217 2.09 10.49 3.59
CA GLY A 217 0.66 10.21 3.75
C GLY A 217 0.25 8.83 3.24
N THR A 218 0.64 7.81 3.98
CA THR A 218 0.27 6.39 3.81
C THR A 218 -1.24 6.22 3.64
N GLU A 219 -1.64 5.30 2.75
CA GLU A 219 -3.03 4.87 2.51
C GLU A 219 -4.03 6.04 2.40
N VAL A 220 -3.70 7.03 1.58
CA VAL A 220 -4.44 8.31 1.51
C VAL A 220 -5.95 8.17 1.23
N ASN A 221 -6.39 7.06 0.66
CA ASN A 221 -7.80 6.77 0.37
C ASN A 221 -8.54 6.01 1.48
N GLY A 222 -7.93 5.87 2.68
CA GLY A 222 -8.57 5.42 3.90
C GLY A 222 -8.96 6.57 4.84
N PHE A 223 -9.99 6.38 5.68
CA PHE A 223 -10.48 7.43 6.58
C PHE A 223 -9.69 7.56 7.89
N TRP A 224 -8.91 6.53 8.26
CA TRP A 224 -8.22 6.42 9.55
C TRP A 224 -7.11 7.46 9.77
N PHE A 225 -6.59 8.07 8.70
CA PHE A 225 -5.56 9.11 8.80
C PHE A 225 -6.08 10.52 8.52
N SER A 226 -5.44 11.54 9.09
CA SER A 226 -5.88 12.94 9.01
C SER A 226 -5.59 13.64 7.66
N TRP A 227 -4.97 12.96 6.70
CA TRP A 227 -4.51 13.49 5.41
C TRP A 227 -5.32 13.00 4.19
N ASN A 228 -6.58 12.60 4.38
CA ASN A 228 -7.44 12.14 3.28
C ASN A 228 -8.54 13.14 2.91
N ALA A 229 -9.15 12.99 1.72
CA ALA A 229 -10.13 13.95 1.20
C ALA A 229 -11.39 14.11 2.08
N THR A 230 -11.75 13.13 2.91
CA THR A 230 -12.90 13.21 3.83
C THR A 230 -12.85 14.47 4.68
N TYR A 231 -11.65 14.88 5.10
CA TYR A 231 -11.43 16.02 5.97
C TYR A 231 -11.06 17.32 5.22
N TYR A 232 -10.85 17.27 3.91
CA TYR A 232 -10.44 18.41 3.09
C TYR A 232 -11.45 18.79 2.00
N GLY A 233 -12.73 18.48 2.22
CA GLY A 233 -13.82 18.91 1.33
C GLY A 233 -14.32 17.82 0.37
N LYS A 234 -13.88 16.57 0.51
CA LYS A 234 -14.40 15.42 -0.24
C LYS A 234 -14.38 15.69 -1.76
N GLY A 235 -15.54 15.54 -2.40
CA GLY A 235 -15.79 15.81 -3.81
C GLY A 235 -16.25 17.23 -4.14
N GLU A 236 -16.21 18.18 -3.20
CA GLU A 236 -16.41 19.59 -3.55
C GLU A 236 -15.35 20.03 -4.57
N THR A 237 -15.66 20.99 -5.44
CA THR A 237 -14.74 21.41 -6.52
C THR A 237 -14.66 22.93 -6.65
N THR A 238 -14.95 23.68 -5.59
CA THR A 238 -15.06 25.15 -5.71
C THR A 238 -14.36 25.91 -4.60
N ASN A 239 -13.76 25.20 -3.63
CA ASN A 239 -13.11 25.82 -2.48
C ASN A 239 -11.58 25.80 -2.59
N TYR A 240 -11.02 25.03 -3.52
CA TYR A 240 -9.58 24.92 -3.71
C TYR A 240 -9.23 24.68 -5.19
N GLY A 241 -8.04 25.15 -5.60
CA GLY A 241 -7.39 24.76 -6.86
C GLY A 241 -8.24 24.80 -8.14
N ASP A 242 -8.28 23.67 -8.83
CA ASP A 242 -8.97 23.47 -10.10
C ASP A 242 -10.45 23.19 -9.88
N THR A 243 -11.30 24.09 -10.40
CA THR A 243 -12.75 23.99 -10.21
C THR A 243 -13.43 22.77 -10.85
N SER A 244 -12.67 21.95 -11.59
CA SER A 244 -13.11 20.69 -12.20
C SER A 244 -12.58 19.44 -11.48
N TYR A 245 -11.83 19.62 -10.39
CA TYR A 245 -11.17 18.56 -9.64
C TYR A 245 -11.70 18.51 -8.19
N PRO A 246 -11.81 17.33 -7.57
CA PRO A 246 -12.17 17.21 -6.16
C PRO A 246 -11.16 17.91 -5.22
N ASP A 247 -11.61 18.96 -4.54
CA ASP A 247 -10.86 19.81 -3.61
C ASP A 247 -10.04 18.94 -2.63
N GLY A 248 -10.67 17.92 -2.02
CA GLY A 248 -10.01 17.11 -1.00
C GLY A 248 -8.82 16.30 -1.52
N ALA A 249 -8.98 15.65 -2.67
CA ALA A 249 -7.88 14.91 -3.30
C ALA A 249 -6.82 15.87 -3.88
N GLU A 250 -7.25 17.02 -4.38
CA GLU A 250 -6.36 18.06 -4.90
C GLU A 250 -5.42 18.62 -3.83
N ILE A 251 -5.95 18.90 -2.64
CA ILE A 251 -5.19 19.42 -1.50
C ILE A 251 -4.06 18.46 -1.13
N PHE A 252 -4.35 17.16 -1.00
CA PHE A 252 -3.30 16.17 -0.73
C PHE A 252 -2.26 16.10 -1.86
N ARG A 253 -2.72 16.02 -3.10
CA ARG A 253 -1.84 15.98 -4.28
C ARG A 253 -0.86 17.16 -4.27
N ASP A 254 -1.35 18.36 -3.98
CA ASP A 254 -0.55 19.57 -3.99
C ASP A 254 0.38 19.66 -2.77
N ALA A 255 -0.05 19.19 -1.58
CA ALA A 255 0.83 19.07 -0.42
C ALA A 255 2.00 18.13 -0.69
N TYR A 256 1.74 16.96 -1.30
CA TYR A 256 2.80 16.01 -1.62
C TYR A 256 3.76 16.58 -2.69
N ARG A 257 3.22 17.24 -3.72
CA ARG A 257 4.06 17.96 -4.70
C ARG A 257 4.94 19.02 -4.04
N HIS A 258 4.40 19.78 -3.10
CA HIS A 258 5.12 20.81 -2.36
C HIS A 258 6.31 20.23 -1.58
N ILE A 259 6.07 19.16 -0.81
CA ILE A 259 7.10 18.43 -0.05
C ILE A 259 8.23 17.93 -0.97
N ILE A 260 7.88 17.26 -2.09
CA ILE A 260 8.87 16.77 -3.05
C ILE A 260 9.63 17.94 -3.71
N ASN A 261 8.97 19.07 -3.96
CA ASN A 261 9.63 20.25 -4.53
C ASN A 261 10.67 20.84 -3.57
N LEU A 262 10.41 20.86 -2.26
CA LEU A 262 11.41 21.26 -1.26
C LEU A 262 12.63 20.31 -1.28
N SER A 263 12.40 19.00 -1.32
CA SER A 263 13.46 17.99 -1.47
C SER A 263 14.33 18.25 -2.73
N LYS A 264 13.69 18.53 -3.87
CA LYS A 264 14.37 18.89 -5.13
C LYS A 264 15.17 20.18 -5.01
N GLN A 265 14.67 21.20 -4.30
CA GLN A 265 15.39 22.46 -4.06
C GLN A 265 16.64 22.27 -3.20
N VAL A 266 16.57 21.43 -2.17
CA VAL A 266 17.71 21.04 -1.32
C VAL A 266 18.72 20.17 -2.11
N GLY A 267 18.27 19.51 -3.17
CA GLY A 267 19.04 18.56 -3.94
C GLY A 267 19.23 17.24 -3.21
N ALA A 268 18.24 16.81 -2.42
CA ALA A 268 18.18 15.50 -1.77
C ALA A 268 17.84 14.40 -2.79
N ASN A 269 18.76 14.16 -3.72
CA ASN A 269 18.56 13.24 -4.85
C ASN A 269 18.66 11.75 -4.47
N ASN A 270 18.92 11.45 -3.19
CA ASN A 270 19.08 10.11 -2.64
C ASN A 270 17.76 9.48 -2.13
N LEU A 271 16.63 10.14 -2.37
CA LEU A 271 15.30 9.66 -1.98
C LEU A 271 14.59 9.01 -3.17
N THR A 272 14.02 7.83 -2.99
CA THR A 272 13.05 7.23 -3.92
C THR A 272 11.64 7.44 -3.36
N TRP A 273 10.78 8.11 -4.11
CA TRP A 273 9.43 8.51 -3.67
C TRP A 273 8.36 7.47 -4.05
N PHE A 274 7.57 7.05 -3.07
CA PHE A 274 6.44 6.13 -3.23
C PHE A 274 5.10 6.84 -3.08
N PHE A 275 4.11 6.48 -3.90
CA PHE A 275 2.71 6.86 -3.67
C PHE A 275 1.94 5.61 -3.24
N HIS A 276 1.40 5.62 -2.02
CA HIS A 276 0.82 4.45 -1.38
C HIS A 276 -0.67 4.66 -1.11
N PHE A 277 -1.47 3.71 -1.60
CA PHE A 277 -2.93 3.67 -1.42
C PHE A 277 -3.38 2.32 -0.85
N ASP A 278 -4.56 2.28 -0.24
CA ASP A 278 -5.23 1.03 0.12
C ASP A 278 -6.01 0.45 -1.08
N VAL A 279 -6.02 -0.88 -1.21
CA VAL A 279 -6.73 -1.56 -2.30
C VAL A 279 -8.22 -1.25 -2.33
N ASN A 280 -8.81 -0.92 -1.19
CA ASN A 280 -10.18 -0.44 -1.04
C ASN A 280 -10.19 1.08 -0.85
N ASN A 281 -11.31 1.71 -1.21
CA ASN A 281 -11.52 3.10 -0.84
C ASN A 281 -12.39 3.08 0.42
N ASP A 282 -12.01 3.84 1.44
CA ASP A 282 -12.88 4.06 2.59
C ASP A 282 -12.96 5.57 2.89
N PRO A 283 -14.10 6.22 2.59
CA PRO A 283 -15.34 5.65 2.07
C PRO A 283 -15.26 5.23 0.59
N GLU A 284 -16.13 4.33 0.17
CA GLU A 284 -16.26 3.88 -1.22
C GLU A 284 -16.99 4.92 -2.10
N GLU A 285 -16.30 6.01 -2.41
CA GLU A 285 -16.83 7.15 -3.13
C GLU A 285 -15.95 7.54 -4.32
N ASP A 286 -16.54 8.07 -5.39
CA ASP A 286 -15.81 8.43 -6.63
C ASP A 286 -14.69 9.46 -6.38
N TRP A 287 -14.94 10.44 -5.50
CA TRP A 287 -13.97 11.47 -5.13
C TRP A 287 -12.82 10.92 -4.27
N ASN A 288 -12.95 9.71 -3.72
CA ASN A 288 -11.94 9.05 -2.90
C ASN A 288 -11.08 8.05 -3.70
N ASN A 289 -11.20 8.04 -5.03
CA ASN A 289 -10.38 7.17 -5.86
C ASN A 289 -8.89 7.60 -5.79
N ALA A 290 -8.00 6.65 -5.44
CA ALA A 290 -6.55 6.85 -5.31
C ALA A 290 -5.90 7.63 -6.48
N LYS A 291 -6.38 7.46 -7.72
CA LYS A 291 -5.84 8.20 -8.88
C LYS A 291 -6.01 9.71 -8.77
N LEU A 292 -6.99 10.19 -8.01
CA LEU A 292 -7.23 11.61 -7.80
C LEU A 292 -6.20 12.24 -6.85
N TYR A 293 -5.61 11.44 -5.96
CA TYR A 293 -4.58 11.89 -5.03
C TYR A 293 -3.17 11.89 -5.66
N TYR A 294 -3.00 11.21 -6.81
CA TYR A 294 -1.71 10.95 -7.41
C TYR A 294 -0.96 12.24 -7.83
N PRO A 295 0.26 12.49 -7.29
CA PRO A 295 1.05 13.68 -7.63
C PRO A 295 1.52 13.74 -9.09
N GLY A 296 1.53 12.61 -9.81
CA GLY A 296 1.96 12.51 -11.20
C GLY A 296 3.35 11.91 -11.38
N ASP A 297 3.63 11.46 -12.60
CA ASP A 297 4.85 10.70 -12.93
C ASP A 297 6.17 11.47 -12.71
N ASP A 298 6.14 12.81 -12.72
CA ASP A 298 7.34 13.64 -12.48
C ASP A 298 7.69 13.79 -10.99
N TYR A 299 6.82 13.30 -10.10
CA TYR A 299 6.95 13.40 -8.65
C TYR A 299 7.22 12.05 -8.00
N ILE A 300 6.55 11.00 -8.47
CA ILE A 300 6.59 9.68 -7.85
C ILE A 300 7.49 8.74 -8.62
N ASP A 301 8.33 7.97 -7.92
CA ASP A 301 9.20 6.97 -8.52
C ASP A 301 8.50 5.59 -8.59
N TRP A 302 7.74 5.22 -7.56
CA TRP A 302 7.08 3.92 -7.41
C TRP A 302 5.63 4.05 -6.92
N LEU A 303 4.73 3.14 -7.35
CA LEU A 303 3.40 3.03 -6.74
C LEU A 303 3.38 1.88 -5.72
N GLY A 304 2.75 2.12 -4.59
CA GLY A 304 2.58 1.18 -3.48
C GLY A 304 1.11 0.89 -3.19
N VAL A 305 0.80 -0.32 -2.75
CA VAL A 305 -0.55 -0.71 -2.31
C VAL A 305 -0.50 -1.52 -1.02
N SER A 306 -1.50 -1.33 -0.16
CA SER A 306 -1.85 -2.26 0.92
C SER A 306 -2.92 -3.24 0.47
N ILE A 307 -2.67 -4.54 0.68
CA ILE A 307 -3.65 -5.61 0.47
C ILE A 307 -3.62 -6.57 1.66
N TYR A 308 -4.67 -6.56 2.45
CA TYR A 308 -4.80 -7.49 3.57
C TYR A 308 -5.77 -8.61 3.23
N GLY A 309 -5.45 -9.80 3.72
CA GLY A 309 -6.45 -10.84 3.92
C GLY A 309 -7.34 -10.48 5.12
N PRO A 310 -8.12 -11.44 5.63
CA PRO A 310 -8.91 -11.23 6.82
C PRO A 310 -8.01 -10.79 7.98
N MET A 311 -8.39 -9.71 8.67
CA MET A 311 -7.68 -9.15 9.81
C MET A 311 -8.20 -9.72 11.13
N THR A 312 -9.44 -10.22 11.12
CA THR A 312 -10.08 -10.89 12.24
C THR A 312 -10.78 -12.18 11.80
N LYS A 313 -11.05 -13.08 12.75
CA LYS A 313 -11.72 -14.37 12.49
C LYS A 313 -13.21 -14.24 12.12
N ASP A 314 -13.79 -13.08 12.36
CA ASP A 314 -15.22 -12.83 12.16
C ASP A 314 -15.52 -12.23 10.77
N GLU A 315 -14.49 -11.91 9.98
CA GLU A 315 -14.61 -11.37 8.62
C GLU A 315 -15.00 -12.44 7.59
N ASP A 316 -15.70 -12.04 6.53
CA ASP A 316 -16.07 -12.95 5.44
C ASP A 316 -14.86 -13.22 4.55
N PHE A 317 -14.27 -14.40 4.72
CA PHE A 317 -13.09 -14.84 3.98
C PHE A 317 -13.27 -14.84 2.45
N ASN A 318 -14.51 -14.90 1.93
CA ASN A 318 -14.77 -14.81 0.49
C ASN A 318 -14.33 -13.47 -0.12
N GLU A 319 -14.37 -12.38 0.65
CA GLU A 319 -14.00 -11.05 0.16
C GLU A 319 -12.49 -10.86 0.03
N TYR A 320 -11.71 -11.81 0.56
CA TYR A 320 -10.26 -11.70 0.72
C TYR A 320 -9.49 -12.76 -0.06
N TYR A 321 -10.07 -13.30 -1.13
CA TYR A 321 -9.35 -14.25 -1.97
C TYR A 321 -8.14 -13.56 -2.63
N PRO A 322 -6.91 -14.10 -2.51
CA PRO A 322 -5.70 -13.40 -2.96
C PRO A 322 -5.71 -13.00 -4.44
N ALA A 323 -6.30 -13.83 -5.30
CA ALA A 323 -6.41 -13.51 -6.73
C ALA A 323 -7.20 -12.23 -6.98
N ASP A 324 -8.37 -12.10 -6.37
CA ASP A 324 -9.22 -10.92 -6.53
C ASP A 324 -8.57 -9.66 -5.95
N LEU A 325 -7.88 -9.78 -4.81
CA LEU A 325 -7.16 -8.67 -4.18
C LEU A 325 -6.01 -8.17 -5.07
N ILE A 326 -5.18 -9.07 -5.59
CA ILE A 326 -4.03 -8.71 -6.43
C ILE A 326 -4.51 -8.18 -7.79
N ASP A 327 -5.54 -8.78 -8.40
CA ASP A 327 -6.15 -8.28 -9.64
C ASP A 327 -6.71 -6.86 -9.46
N LYS A 328 -7.44 -6.63 -8.35
CA LYS A 328 -7.99 -5.31 -8.02
C LYS A 328 -6.87 -4.28 -7.82
N ALA A 329 -5.83 -4.62 -7.07
CA ALA A 329 -4.67 -3.77 -6.87
C ALA A 329 -3.96 -3.44 -8.20
N TYR A 330 -3.73 -4.45 -9.04
CA TYR A 330 -3.11 -4.28 -10.34
C TYR A 330 -3.92 -3.35 -11.27
N ASN A 331 -5.24 -3.52 -11.31
CA ASN A 331 -6.11 -2.63 -12.09
C ASN A 331 -6.04 -1.18 -11.58
N LYS A 332 -6.04 -0.96 -10.25
CA LYS A 332 -5.84 0.38 -9.66
C LYS A 332 -4.49 0.98 -10.05
N PHE A 333 -3.41 0.22 -9.99
CA PHE A 333 -2.10 0.69 -10.46
C PHE A 333 -2.14 1.13 -11.92
N GLN A 334 -2.76 0.34 -12.80
CA GLN A 334 -2.89 0.64 -14.22
C GLN A 334 -3.74 1.89 -14.50
N GLU A 335 -4.73 2.18 -13.64
CA GLU A 335 -5.50 3.44 -13.70
C GLU A 335 -4.69 4.66 -13.26
N ILE A 336 -3.81 4.51 -12.28
CA ILE A 336 -2.98 5.59 -11.75
C ILE A 336 -1.85 5.93 -12.73
N SER A 337 -1.01 4.95 -13.06
CA SER A 337 0.06 5.10 -14.04
C SER A 337 0.62 3.76 -14.50
N LYS A 338 0.74 3.61 -15.83
CA LYS A 338 1.35 2.43 -16.47
C LYS A 338 2.86 2.53 -16.64
N ASN A 339 3.44 3.68 -16.27
CA ASN A 339 4.86 3.97 -16.49
C ASN A 339 5.71 3.73 -15.23
N LYS A 340 5.07 3.33 -14.12
CA LYS A 340 5.71 3.19 -12.82
C LYS A 340 5.84 1.72 -12.42
N PRO A 341 6.92 1.33 -11.75
CA PRO A 341 7.01 0.04 -11.08
C PRO A 341 6.05 0.00 -9.88
N TYR A 342 5.51 -1.20 -9.60
CA TYR A 342 4.54 -1.42 -8.53
C TYR A 342 5.15 -2.21 -7.37
N ALA A 343 4.66 -1.93 -6.16
CA ALA A 343 5.00 -2.63 -4.94
C ALA A 343 3.74 -2.93 -4.13
N ILE A 344 3.62 -4.15 -3.62
CA ILE A 344 2.71 -4.45 -2.52
C ILE A 344 3.47 -4.10 -1.23
N LEU A 345 3.20 -2.93 -0.67
CA LEU A 345 3.92 -2.40 0.49
C LEU A 345 3.40 -3.00 1.79
N GLU A 346 2.15 -3.43 1.82
CA GLU A 346 1.61 -4.12 2.98
C GLU A 346 0.78 -5.30 2.53
N PHE A 347 1.06 -6.46 3.12
CA PHE A 347 0.14 -7.58 3.11
C PHE A 347 0.29 -8.43 4.37
N GLY A 348 -0.84 -8.96 4.83
CA GLY A 348 -0.92 -9.80 6.01
C GLY A 348 -2.26 -10.53 6.02
N VAL A 349 -2.34 -11.60 6.80
CA VAL A 349 -3.59 -12.35 7.03
C VAL A 349 -3.57 -12.90 8.45
N THR A 350 -4.72 -12.91 9.11
CA THR A 350 -4.92 -13.49 10.44
C THR A 350 -4.89 -15.03 10.42
N GLU A 351 -4.92 -15.68 11.58
CA GLU A 351 -5.18 -17.12 11.66
C GLU A 351 -6.67 -17.42 11.56
N LEU A 352 -7.03 -18.43 10.77
CA LEU A 352 -8.42 -18.81 10.48
C LEU A 352 -8.91 -19.95 11.38
#